data_AF-A0A9N9ESK2-F1
#
_entry.id   AF-A0A9N9ESK2-F1
#
_cell.length_a   1.000
_cell.length_b   1.000
_cell.length_c   1.000
_cell.angle_alpha   90.00
_cell.angle_beta   90.00
_cell.angle_gamma   90.00
#
_symmetry.space_group_name_H-M   'P 1'
#
loop_
_entity.id
_entity.type
_entity.pdbx_description
1 polymer ?
#
loop_
_entity_poly.entity_id
_entity_poly.type
_entity_poly.pdbx_seq_one_letter_code
_entity_poly.pdbx_strand_id
1 'polypeptide(L)'
;MKINNRPKGTRDIYPPKSLAYQKIRQLVEMILSQNNFQPIIIPTYEYTELFNTSLGSTTDIIHKEMFNFTDRKGRNLALRPEGTQGRYREFWQLGVELVNVAGVMADYQILKLIQDILERDKKTQEKYKQELKKFLAQNTPNLCSDCQRRINDNPLRILDCNSYNDYWQQLKQILETNNFPFQYDNHLVRGLDYYTGLVFEINLGAEKSLVGGGRYDRLAQELSGVNLPAIGFAVGIDRLVNYYEEKHLLKINKGIDIFFLNFNSDF
;
A
#
# COMPACT_ATOMS: atom_id res chain seq x y z
N MET A 1 -23.32 33.52 -13.07
CA MET A 1 -22.39 32.40 -13.35
C MET A 1 -22.93 31.18 -12.60
N LYS A 2 -23.47 30.16 -13.28
CA LYS A 2 -23.95 28.93 -12.62
C LYS A 2 -22.73 28.12 -12.18
N ILE A 3 -22.24 28.39 -10.98
CA ILE A 3 -21.28 27.54 -10.27
C ILE A 3 -22.07 26.32 -9.81
N ASN A 4 -22.25 25.30 -10.65
CA ASN A 4 -22.99 24.12 -10.20
C ASN A 4 -22.52 22.78 -10.79
N ASN A 5 -21.39 22.77 -11.52
CA ASN A 5 -20.84 21.53 -12.03
C ASN A 5 -19.46 21.30 -11.43
N ARG A 6 -19.32 20.17 -10.74
CA ARG A 6 -18.02 19.69 -10.23
C ARG A 6 -17.03 19.49 -11.39
N PRO A 7 -15.72 19.64 -11.16
CA PRO A 7 -14.72 19.27 -12.16
C PRO A 7 -14.92 17.81 -12.63
N LYS A 8 -14.83 17.56 -13.94
CA LYS A 8 -14.95 16.20 -14.48
C LYS A 8 -13.89 15.30 -13.85
N GLY A 9 -14.30 14.13 -13.37
CA GLY A 9 -13.41 13.16 -12.74
C GLY A 9 -13.24 13.34 -11.22
N THR A 10 -13.96 14.28 -10.60
CA THR A 10 -14.13 14.39 -9.13
C THR A 10 -15.55 14.02 -8.72
N ARG A 11 -15.75 13.61 -7.46
CA ARG A 11 -17.06 13.21 -6.94
C ARG A 11 -17.16 13.38 -5.43
N ASP A 12 -18.35 13.69 -4.95
CA ASP A 12 -18.67 13.64 -3.52
C ASP A 12 -19.14 12.22 -3.17
N ILE A 13 -18.74 11.74 -1.99
CA ILE A 13 -19.14 10.41 -1.48
C ILE A 13 -20.07 10.63 -0.30
N TYR A 14 -21.36 10.33 -0.49
CA TYR A 14 -22.39 10.50 0.55
C TYR A 14 -22.70 9.19 1.29
N PRO A 15 -23.35 9.26 2.47
CA PRO A 15 -23.93 8.09 3.11
C PRO A 15 -24.93 7.37 2.19
N PRO A 16 -25.03 6.03 2.25
CA PRO A 16 -24.29 5.14 3.13
C PRO A 16 -22.89 4.76 2.60
N LYS A 17 -22.52 5.17 1.39
CA LYS A 17 -21.24 4.78 0.76
C LYS A 17 -20.03 5.35 1.51
N SER A 18 -20.11 6.57 2.03
CA SER A 18 -19.05 7.16 2.87
C SER A 18 -18.79 6.33 4.15
N LEU A 19 -19.80 5.66 4.69
CA LEU A 19 -19.63 4.75 5.84
C LEU A 19 -18.82 3.51 5.47
N ALA A 20 -18.92 3.02 4.23
CA ALA A 20 -18.10 1.93 3.72
C ALA A 20 -16.61 2.33 3.69
N TYR A 21 -16.32 3.53 3.19
CA TYR A 21 -14.97 4.11 3.15
C TYR A 21 -14.38 4.24 4.56
N GLN A 22 -15.18 4.80 5.49
CA GLN A 22 -14.76 4.93 6.89
C GLN A 22 -14.47 3.57 7.53
N LYS A 23 -15.34 2.57 7.34
CA LYS A 23 -15.14 1.23 7.91
C LYS A 23 -13.92 0.52 7.35
N ILE A 24 -13.69 0.62 6.05
CA ILE A 24 -12.49 0.04 5.43
C ILE A 24 -11.24 0.72 5.96
N ARG A 25 -11.24 2.05 6.05
CA ARG A 25 -10.12 2.78 6.63
C ARG A 25 -9.80 2.32 8.05
N GLN A 26 -10.82 2.23 8.92
CA GLN A 26 -10.66 1.76 10.30
C GLN A 26 -10.13 0.31 10.37
N LEU A 27 -10.63 -0.56 9.49
CA LEU A 27 -10.17 -1.94 9.42
C LEU A 27 -8.70 -2.02 9.01
N VAL A 28 -8.30 -1.27 7.98
CA VAL A 28 -6.93 -1.27 7.51
C VAL A 28 -5.99 -0.64 8.54
N GLU A 29 -6.36 0.49 9.14
CA GLU A 29 -5.62 1.10 10.25
C GLU A 29 -5.42 0.11 11.41
N MET A 30 -6.46 -0.67 11.75
CA MET A 30 -6.35 -1.72 12.77
C MET A 30 -5.35 -2.81 12.36
N ILE A 31 -5.43 -3.37 11.15
CA ILE A 31 -4.51 -4.41 10.66
C ILE A 31 -3.07 -3.88 10.63
N LEU A 32 -2.86 -2.65 10.15
CA LEU A 32 -1.56 -2.00 10.11
C LEU A 32 -0.98 -1.81 11.51
N SER A 33 -1.79 -1.35 12.46
CA SER A 33 -1.36 -1.16 13.85
C SER A 33 -0.94 -2.47 14.52
N GLN A 34 -1.64 -3.58 14.25
CA GLN A 34 -1.30 -4.92 14.74
C GLN A 34 0.03 -5.43 14.16
N ASN A 35 0.41 -4.93 12.98
CA ASN A 35 1.68 -5.22 12.32
C ASN A 35 2.76 -4.16 12.60
N ASN A 36 2.57 -3.30 13.63
CA ASN A 36 3.47 -2.23 14.03
C ASN A 36 3.74 -1.15 12.97
N PHE A 37 2.87 -1.00 11.97
CA PHE A 37 2.94 0.14 11.06
C PHE A 37 2.35 1.38 11.74
N GLN A 38 2.98 2.53 11.49
CA GLN A 38 2.54 3.82 12.02
C GLN A 38 2.07 4.73 10.87
N PRO A 39 0.97 5.47 11.06
CA PRO A 39 0.47 6.36 10.03
C PRO A 39 1.40 7.57 9.88
N ILE A 40 1.66 7.95 8.63
CA ILE A 40 2.31 9.22 8.28
C ILE A 40 1.32 10.01 7.42
N ILE A 41 1.12 11.28 7.78
CA ILE A 41 0.32 12.22 7.00
C ILE A 41 1.28 13.21 6.36
N ILE A 42 1.33 13.20 5.03
CA ILE A 42 2.17 14.11 4.25
C ILE A 42 1.33 15.19 3.55
N PRO A 43 1.93 16.32 3.14
CA PRO A 43 1.23 17.36 2.39
C PRO A 43 0.57 16.83 1.10
N THR A 44 -0.54 17.46 0.70
CA THR A 44 -1.27 17.12 -0.53
C THR A 44 -0.49 17.51 -1.81
N TYR A 45 0.41 18.48 -1.69
CA TYR A 45 1.27 18.95 -2.78
C TYR A 45 2.70 19.11 -2.28
N GLU A 46 3.63 18.93 -3.20
CA GLU A 46 5.07 19.08 -2.97
C GLU A 46 5.71 19.85 -4.12
N TYR A 47 6.99 20.18 -4.01
CA TYR A 47 7.75 20.75 -5.12
C TYR A 47 7.73 19.81 -6.33
N THR A 48 7.46 20.35 -7.52
CA THR A 48 7.40 19.56 -8.76
C THR A 48 8.69 18.77 -9.01
N GLU A 49 9.84 19.33 -8.61
CA GLU A 49 11.15 18.70 -8.72
C GLU A 49 11.23 17.33 -8.01
N LEU A 50 10.55 17.18 -6.86
CA LEU A 50 10.52 15.92 -6.11
C LEU A 50 9.95 14.77 -6.95
N PHE A 51 8.92 15.04 -7.74
CA PHE A 51 8.26 14.03 -8.59
C PHE A 51 9.05 13.77 -9.87
N ASN A 52 9.67 14.81 -10.45
CA ASN A 52 10.52 14.66 -11.63
C ASN A 52 11.71 13.74 -11.36
N THR A 53 12.32 13.87 -10.18
CA THR A 53 13.46 13.05 -9.78
C THR A 53 13.03 11.63 -9.40
N SER A 54 11.88 11.46 -8.71
CA SER A 54 11.46 10.14 -8.22
C SER A 54 10.79 9.26 -9.28
N LEU A 55 9.98 9.82 -10.19
CA LEU A 55 9.20 9.04 -11.15
C LEU A 55 9.92 8.81 -12.49
N GLY A 56 11.11 9.40 -12.69
CA GLY A 56 11.92 9.28 -13.91
C GLY A 56 11.43 10.18 -15.04
N SER A 57 12.34 10.99 -15.61
CA SER A 57 12.05 12.03 -16.62
C SER A 57 11.31 11.59 -17.89
N THR A 58 11.10 10.30 -18.10
CA THR A 58 10.51 9.68 -19.29
C THR A 58 9.09 9.15 -19.08
N THR A 59 8.54 9.18 -17.86
CA THR A 59 7.21 8.60 -17.61
C THR A 59 6.08 9.51 -18.09
N ASP A 60 5.03 8.91 -18.66
CA ASP A 60 3.83 9.63 -19.11
C ASP A 60 3.16 10.40 -17.95
N ILE A 61 3.36 9.95 -16.70
CA ILE A 61 2.84 10.60 -15.50
C ILE A 61 3.37 12.03 -15.39
N ILE A 62 4.69 12.23 -15.50
CA ILE A 62 5.33 13.54 -15.38
C ILE A 62 4.88 14.49 -16.48
N HIS A 63 4.77 13.99 -17.72
CA HIS A 63 4.51 14.85 -18.89
C HIS A 63 3.04 15.18 -19.11
N LYS A 64 2.11 14.31 -18.71
CA LYS A 64 0.71 14.41 -19.14
C LYS A 64 -0.31 14.31 -18.01
N GLU A 65 0.06 13.82 -16.82
CA GLU A 65 -0.92 13.45 -15.78
C GLU A 65 -0.79 14.25 -14.48
N MET A 66 0.33 14.96 -14.24
CA MET A 66 0.51 15.78 -13.02
C MET A 66 -0.25 17.12 -13.06
N PHE A 67 -0.90 17.46 -11.95
CA PHE A 67 -1.47 18.79 -11.73
C PHE A 67 -0.42 19.76 -11.16
N ASN A 68 0.29 20.44 -12.05
CA ASN A 68 1.29 21.45 -11.69
C ASN A 68 0.66 22.83 -11.53
N PHE A 69 1.14 23.61 -10.57
CA PHE A 69 0.74 25.00 -10.34
C PHE A 69 1.88 25.82 -9.72
N THR A 70 1.82 27.13 -9.91
CA THR A 70 2.76 28.07 -9.31
C THR A 70 2.08 28.79 -8.16
N ASP A 71 2.75 28.87 -7.01
CA ASP A 71 2.24 29.59 -5.86
C ASP A 71 2.41 31.12 -5.99
N ARG A 72 1.89 31.88 -5.02
CA ARG A 72 2.00 33.36 -5.03
C ARG A 72 3.43 33.89 -4.95
N LYS A 73 4.41 33.05 -4.59
CA LYS A 73 5.82 33.40 -4.48
C LYS A 73 6.64 32.90 -5.68
N GLY A 74 5.99 32.38 -6.72
CA GLY A 74 6.67 31.89 -7.93
C GLY A 74 7.26 30.48 -7.79
N ARG A 75 6.91 29.71 -6.75
CA ARG A 75 7.40 28.35 -6.55
C ARG A 75 6.55 27.35 -7.33
N ASN A 76 7.19 26.38 -7.97
CA ASN A 76 6.51 25.33 -8.73
C ASN A 76 6.16 24.14 -7.83
N LEU A 77 4.87 23.85 -7.74
CA LEU A 77 4.29 22.80 -6.92
C LEU A 77 3.46 21.87 -7.79
N ALA A 78 3.28 20.63 -7.33
CA ALA A 78 2.39 19.66 -7.95
C ALA A 78 1.53 18.98 -6.90
N LEU A 79 0.26 18.71 -7.22
CA LEU A 79 -0.53 17.75 -6.44
C LEU A 79 0.12 16.37 -6.57
N ARG A 80 0.17 15.61 -5.47
CA ARG A 80 0.79 14.28 -5.45
C ARG A 80 0.16 13.35 -6.51
N PRO A 81 0.94 12.86 -7.49
CA PRO A 81 0.43 11.95 -8.52
C PRO A 81 0.54 10.51 -8.01
N GLU A 82 -0.37 10.08 -7.15
CA GLU A 82 -0.44 8.66 -6.80
C GLU A 82 -1.02 7.88 -7.99
N GLY A 83 -0.28 6.88 -8.46
CA GLY A 83 -0.55 6.21 -9.72
C GLY A 83 -1.75 5.26 -9.69
N THR A 84 -2.75 5.53 -10.53
CA THR A 84 -3.33 4.47 -11.36
C THR A 84 -3.98 5.08 -12.59
N GLN A 85 -3.58 4.65 -13.80
CA GLN A 85 -4.31 4.98 -15.02
C GLN A 85 -5.78 4.55 -14.92
N GLY A 86 -6.67 5.53 -15.13
CA GLY A 86 -8.02 5.29 -15.61
C GLY A 86 -9.17 5.84 -14.74
N ARG A 87 -9.84 6.85 -15.31
CA ARG A 87 -11.20 7.35 -15.07
C ARG A 87 -11.40 8.47 -14.01
N TYR A 88 -10.66 8.51 -12.91
CA TYR A 88 -10.82 9.57 -11.88
C TYR A 88 -9.61 10.53 -11.87
N ARG A 89 -9.89 11.83 -11.73
CA ARG A 89 -8.86 12.88 -11.57
C ARG A 89 -8.46 13.11 -10.11
N GLU A 90 -9.31 12.62 -9.20
CA GLU A 90 -9.09 12.60 -7.76
C GLU A 90 -9.58 11.26 -7.22
N PHE A 91 -8.74 10.55 -6.49
CA PHE A 91 -9.10 9.29 -5.82
C PHE A 91 -8.25 9.10 -4.57
N TRP A 92 -8.71 8.22 -3.70
CA TRP A 92 -8.07 7.98 -2.41
C TRP A 92 -7.20 6.75 -2.51
N GLN A 93 -5.93 6.89 -2.16
CA GLN A 93 -4.97 5.79 -2.12
C GLN A 93 -4.49 5.58 -0.69
N LEU A 94 -4.40 4.31 -0.30
CA LEU A 94 -3.62 3.90 0.85
C LEU A 94 -2.27 3.39 0.34
N GLY A 95 -1.19 3.97 0.84
CA GLY A 95 0.18 3.47 0.67
C GLY A 95 0.69 2.86 1.97
N VAL A 96 1.49 1.81 1.87
CA VAL A 96 2.19 1.18 2.98
C VAL A 96 3.63 0.98 2.57
N GLU A 97 4.55 1.55 3.33
CA GLU A 97 5.99 1.50 3.06
C GLU A 97 6.71 0.84 4.24
N LEU A 98 7.54 -0.16 3.96
CA LEU A 98 8.51 -0.74 4.88
C LEU A 98 9.90 -0.27 4.45
N VAL A 99 10.43 0.70 5.20
CA VAL A 99 11.69 1.38 4.90
C VAL A 99 12.82 0.90 5.80
N ASN A 100 14.05 0.98 5.29
CA ASN A 100 15.27 0.54 5.96
C ASN A 100 15.29 -0.97 6.29
N VAL A 101 14.63 -1.79 5.46
CA VAL A 101 14.60 -3.25 5.58
C VAL A 101 14.81 -3.87 4.20
N ALA A 102 15.92 -4.57 4.05
CA ALA A 102 16.24 -5.33 2.84
C ALA A 102 15.64 -6.75 2.91
N GLY A 103 15.79 -7.50 1.83
CA GLY A 103 15.61 -8.95 1.85
C GLY A 103 14.20 -9.47 1.55
N VAL A 104 14.18 -10.71 1.06
CA VAL A 104 13.00 -11.47 0.60
C VAL A 104 11.89 -11.53 1.65
N MET A 105 12.29 -11.53 2.90
CA MET A 105 11.42 -11.79 4.02
C MET A 105 10.56 -10.55 4.37
N ALA A 106 11.11 -9.36 4.16
CA ALA A 106 10.36 -8.10 4.16
C ALA A 106 9.36 -8.06 3.00
N ASP A 107 9.73 -8.65 1.87
CA ASP A 107 8.86 -8.72 0.70
C ASP A 107 7.66 -9.64 0.93
N TYR A 108 7.92 -10.82 1.50
CA TYR A 108 6.86 -11.72 1.93
C TYR A 108 5.95 -11.07 2.99
N GLN A 109 6.51 -10.30 3.95
CA GLN A 109 5.70 -9.59 4.94
C GLN A 109 4.72 -8.62 4.28
N ILE A 110 5.17 -7.86 3.28
CA ILE A 110 4.31 -6.95 2.54
C ILE A 110 3.22 -7.70 1.77
N LEU A 111 3.57 -8.78 1.06
CA LEU A 111 2.58 -9.61 0.35
C LEU A 111 1.54 -10.21 1.31
N LYS A 112 1.99 -10.69 2.46
CA LYS A 112 1.13 -11.25 3.51
C LYS A 112 0.20 -10.20 4.11
N LEU A 113 0.70 -9.00 4.37
CA LEU A 113 -0.09 -7.88 4.86
C LEU A 113 -1.21 -7.50 3.89
N ILE A 114 -0.93 -7.52 2.58
CA ILE A 114 -1.98 -7.29 1.57
C ILE A 114 -3.03 -8.38 1.63
N GLN A 115 -2.63 -9.66 1.73
CA GLN A 115 -3.57 -10.77 1.89
C GLN A 115 -4.47 -10.58 3.11
N ASP A 116 -3.91 -10.21 4.27
CA ASP A 116 -4.67 -10.00 5.49
C ASP A 116 -5.67 -8.83 5.35
N ILE A 117 -5.27 -7.76 4.63
CA ILE A 117 -6.16 -6.65 4.25
C ILE A 117 -7.29 -7.12 3.33
N LEU A 118 -7.04 -8.03 2.39
CA LEU A 118 -8.09 -8.50 1.48
C LEU A 118 -9.04 -9.51 2.13
N GLU A 119 -8.52 -10.43 2.93
CA GLU A 119 -9.29 -11.49 3.59
C GLU A 119 -10.00 -11.02 4.87
N ARG A 120 -9.74 -9.79 5.33
CA ARG A 120 -10.15 -9.26 6.64
C ARG A 120 -9.60 -10.08 7.81
N ASP A 121 -8.49 -10.76 7.59
CA ASP A 121 -7.99 -11.69 8.58
C ASP A 121 -7.37 -10.90 9.74
N LYS A 122 -7.89 -11.14 10.94
CA LYS A 122 -7.44 -10.46 12.17
C LYS A 122 -6.25 -11.19 12.81
N LYS A 123 -5.51 -11.99 12.04
CA LYS A 123 -4.47 -12.86 12.61
C LYS A 123 -3.52 -12.03 13.45
N THR A 124 -3.53 -12.32 14.75
CA THR A 124 -2.72 -11.65 15.75
C THR A 124 -1.26 -11.76 15.36
N GLN A 125 -0.50 -10.69 15.56
CA GLN A 125 0.96 -10.60 15.37
C GLN A 125 1.72 -11.87 15.81
N GLU A 126 1.24 -12.54 16.87
CA GLU A 126 1.75 -13.82 17.39
C GLU A 126 1.73 -14.96 16.37
N LYS A 127 0.70 -15.08 15.53
CA LYS A 127 0.65 -16.11 14.49
C LYS A 127 1.67 -15.82 13.39
N TYR A 128 1.84 -14.56 12.98
CA TYR A 128 2.90 -14.16 12.06
C TYR A 128 4.29 -14.41 12.64
N LYS A 129 4.53 -14.05 13.92
CA LYS A 129 5.78 -14.37 14.62
C LYS A 129 6.03 -15.88 14.68
N GLN A 130 4.98 -16.69 14.88
CA GLN A 130 5.09 -18.15 14.88
C GLN A 130 5.37 -18.71 13.48
N GLU A 131 4.73 -18.21 12.44
CA GLU A 131 4.97 -18.58 11.04
C GLU A 131 6.38 -18.16 10.61
N LEU A 132 6.81 -16.94 10.95
CA LEU A 132 8.17 -16.47 10.75
C LEU A 132 9.18 -17.35 11.51
N LYS A 133 8.93 -17.68 12.78
CA LYS A 133 9.81 -18.60 13.53
C LYS A 133 9.87 -19.98 12.91
N LYS A 134 8.74 -20.54 12.45
CA LYS A 134 8.71 -21.84 11.75
C LYS A 134 9.49 -21.79 10.43
N PHE A 135 9.27 -20.74 9.65
CA PHE A 135 9.97 -20.50 8.40
C PHE A 135 11.49 -20.38 8.62
N LEU A 136 11.90 -19.58 9.61
CA LEU A 136 13.30 -19.38 9.97
C LEU A 136 13.92 -20.68 10.47
N ALA A 137 13.23 -21.44 11.32
CA ALA A 137 13.67 -22.74 11.81
C ALA A 137 13.95 -23.73 10.66
N GLN A 138 13.08 -23.76 9.65
CA GLN A 138 13.23 -24.64 8.47
C GLN A 138 14.38 -24.22 7.54
N ASN A 139 14.77 -22.95 7.55
CA ASN A 139 15.84 -22.40 6.69
C ASN A 139 17.13 -22.07 7.45
N THR A 140 17.20 -22.36 8.75
CA THR A 140 18.35 -22.10 9.66
C THR A 140 19.73 -22.55 9.14
N PRO A 141 19.88 -23.72 8.46
CA PRO A 141 21.18 -24.17 7.99
C PRO A 141 21.83 -23.21 6.97
N ASN A 142 21.02 -22.40 6.30
CA ASN A 142 21.44 -21.42 5.30
C ASN A 142 21.44 -19.98 5.86
N LEU A 143 21.28 -19.76 7.17
CA LEU A 143 21.31 -18.42 7.74
C LEU A 143 22.73 -18.05 8.20
N CYS A 144 23.16 -16.81 7.96
CA CYS A 144 24.42 -16.31 8.47
C CYS A 144 24.43 -16.29 10.02
N SER A 145 25.62 -16.26 10.62
CA SER A 145 25.80 -16.31 12.08
C SER A 145 25.03 -15.21 12.83
N ASP A 146 24.88 -14.02 12.22
CA ASP A 146 24.11 -12.92 12.82
C ASP A 146 22.59 -13.16 12.78
N CYS A 147 22.08 -13.80 11.72
CA CYS A 147 20.67 -14.18 11.61
C CYS A 147 20.29 -15.29 12.59
N GLN A 148 21.17 -16.26 12.82
CA GLN A 148 20.94 -17.34 13.79
C GLN A 148 20.76 -16.80 15.22
N ARG A 149 21.54 -15.77 15.60
CA ARG A 149 21.40 -15.10 16.90
C ARG A 149 20.06 -14.36 17.04
N ARG A 150 19.64 -13.65 15.98
CA ARG A 150 18.43 -12.80 15.98
C ARG A 150 17.11 -13.58 16.11
N ILE A 151 17.10 -14.91 15.93
CA ILE A 151 15.88 -15.75 16.04
C ILE A 151 15.26 -15.66 17.44
N ASN A 152 16.09 -15.55 18.48
CA ASN A 152 15.63 -15.55 19.87
C ASN A 152 15.37 -14.14 20.40
N ASP A 153 16.06 -13.12 19.88
CA ASP A 153 15.98 -11.74 20.37
C ASP A 153 14.90 -10.91 19.67
N ASN A 154 14.98 -10.78 18.34
CA ASN A 154 14.03 -10.05 17.53
C ASN A 154 13.95 -10.66 16.12
N PRO A 155 13.03 -11.62 15.90
CA PRO A 155 12.91 -12.34 14.64
C PRO A 155 12.71 -11.44 13.41
N LEU A 156 12.11 -10.25 13.59
CA LEU A 156 11.88 -9.28 12.51
C LEU A 156 13.15 -8.63 11.99
N ARG A 157 14.28 -8.72 12.71
CA ARG A 157 15.58 -8.22 12.23
C ARG A 157 16.33 -9.20 11.34
N ILE A 158 15.82 -10.43 11.17
CA ILE A 158 16.45 -11.40 10.26
C ILE A 158 16.18 -11.03 8.80
N LEU A 159 15.15 -10.22 8.54
CA LEU A 159 14.79 -9.75 7.20
C LEU A 159 15.97 -8.98 6.56
N ASP A 160 16.81 -8.28 7.36
CA ASP A 160 17.94 -7.44 6.93
C ASP A 160 19.15 -8.18 6.29
N CYS A 161 19.07 -9.50 6.08
CA CYS A 161 20.21 -10.30 5.62
C CYS A 161 20.40 -10.24 4.09
N ASN A 162 21.57 -9.77 3.64
CA ASN A 162 21.92 -9.60 2.22
C ASN A 162 22.72 -10.77 1.61
N SER A 163 22.90 -11.89 2.30
CA SER A 163 23.50 -13.07 1.66
C SER A 163 22.45 -13.75 0.79
N TYR A 164 22.66 -13.89 -0.53
CA TYR A 164 22.50 -15.12 -1.33
C TYR A 164 22.30 -14.84 -2.83
N ASN A 165 22.89 -15.73 -3.63
CA ASN A 165 22.92 -15.76 -5.10
C ASN A 165 21.60 -16.18 -5.78
N ASP A 166 20.46 -16.26 -5.08
CA ASP A 166 19.17 -16.50 -5.75
C ASP A 166 17.95 -16.00 -4.93
N TYR A 167 17.75 -14.68 -4.93
CA TYR A 167 16.61 -14.00 -4.30
C TYR A 167 15.25 -14.61 -4.71
N TRP A 168 15.09 -14.94 -6.00
CA TRP A 168 13.84 -15.47 -6.53
C TRP A 168 13.56 -16.89 -6.06
N GLN A 169 14.56 -17.76 -5.99
CA GLN A 169 14.39 -19.10 -5.43
C GLN A 169 13.93 -19.04 -3.98
N GLN A 170 14.50 -18.15 -3.17
CA GLN A 170 14.09 -17.98 -1.78
C GLN A 170 12.65 -17.48 -1.67
N LEU A 171 12.30 -16.44 -2.44
CA LEU A 171 10.93 -15.91 -2.42
C LEU A 171 9.94 -16.98 -2.83
N LYS A 172 10.22 -17.70 -3.91
CA LYS A 172 9.40 -18.80 -4.40
C LYS A 172 9.22 -19.88 -3.33
N GLN A 173 10.30 -20.31 -2.68
CA GLN A 173 10.25 -21.31 -1.62
C GLN A 173 9.39 -20.84 -0.44
N ILE A 174 9.51 -19.57 -0.03
CA ILE A 174 8.68 -18.99 1.04
C ILE A 174 7.21 -19.02 0.65
N LEU A 175 6.87 -18.56 -0.56
CA LEU A 175 5.50 -18.51 -1.04
C LEU A 175 4.89 -19.92 -1.11
N GLU A 176 5.62 -20.88 -1.66
CA GLU A 176 5.19 -22.29 -1.75
C GLU A 176 5.02 -22.93 -0.37
N THR A 177 5.99 -22.76 0.54
CA THR A 177 5.93 -23.33 1.90
C THR A 177 4.75 -22.82 2.71
N ASN A 178 4.33 -21.57 2.46
CA ASN A 178 3.21 -20.94 3.14
C ASN A 178 1.88 -21.08 2.38
N ASN A 179 1.83 -21.84 1.28
CA ASN A 179 0.67 -21.95 0.39
C ASN A 179 0.13 -20.58 -0.07
N PHE A 180 1.02 -19.61 -0.28
CA PHE A 180 0.65 -18.30 -0.77
C PHE A 180 0.34 -18.39 -2.26
N PRO A 181 -0.86 -17.98 -2.73
CA PRO A 181 -1.21 -18.06 -4.14
C PRO A 181 -0.47 -16.98 -4.94
N PHE A 182 0.29 -17.39 -5.97
CA PHE A 182 0.95 -16.47 -6.89
C PHE A 182 1.02 -17.04 -8.32
N GLN A 183 1.18 -16.15 -9.29
CA GLN A 183 1.50 -16.49 -10.67
C GLN A 183 2.70 -15.64 -11.10
N TYR A 184 3.70 -16.27 -11.71
CA TYR A 184 4.83 -15.56 -12.27
C TYR A 184 4.47 -14.97 -13.64
N ASP A 185 4.79 -13.70 -13.84
CA ASP A 185 4.62 -12.99 -15.11
C ASP A 185 5.89 -12.21 -15.42
N ASN A 186 6.57 -12.58 -16.52
CA ASN A 186 7.77 -11.92 -17.02
C ASN A 186 7.48 -10.67 -17.86
N HIS A 187 6.21 -10.36 -18.12
CA HIS A 187 5.78 -9.15 -18.82
C HIS A 187 5.27 -8.07 -17.87
N LEU A 188 5.23 -8.35 -16.55
CA LEU A 188 4.81 -7.38 -15.55
C LEU A 188 5.87 -6.28 -15.43
N VAL A 189 5.54 -5.12 -15.99
CA VAL A 189 6.33 -3.89 -15.85
C VAL A 189 5.43 -2.84 -15.19
N ARG A 190 5.99 -2.07 -14.24
CA ARG A 190 5.27 -0.96 -13.60
C ARG A 190 5.60 0.34 -14.33
N GLY A 191 4.66 1.27 -14.34
CA GLY A 191 4.85 2.58 -14.97
C GLY A 191 5.80 3.54 -14.24
N LEU A 192 6.60 3.06 -13.29
CA LEU A 192 7.49 3.84 -12.45
C LEU A 192 8.87 3.19 -12.46
N ASP A 193 9.90 3.97 -12.81
CA ASP A 193 11.25 3.45 -13.10
C ASP A 193 12.10 3.19 -11.83
N TYR A 194 11.59 3.58 -10.66
CA TYR A 194 12.34 3.50 -9.39
C TYR A 194 12.43 2.09 -8.80
N TYR A 195 11.72 1.10 -9.35
CA TYR A 195 11.74 -0.27 -8.81
C TYR A 195 13.09 -0.95 -9.04
N THR A 196 13.58 -1.67 -8.03
CA THR A 196 14.92 -2.29 -8.01
C THR A 196 14.91 -3.79 -7.75
N GLY A 197 13.76 -4.37 -7.38
CA GLY A 197 13.64 -5.78 -6.98
C GLY A 197 12.28 -6.37 -7.33
N LEU A 198 11.65 -7.08 -6.38
CA LEU A 198 10.31 -7.63 -6.57
C LEU A 198 9.34 -6.54 -7.02
N VAL A 199 8.55 -6.88 -8.04
CA VAL A 199 7.39 -6.14 -8.48
C VAL A 199 6.19 -7.09 -8.44
N PHE A 200 5.05 -6.59 -7.96
CA PHE A 200 3.83 -7.39 -7.90
C PHE A 200 2.59 -6.58 -8.19
N GLU A 201 1.57 -7.31 -8.63
CA GLU A 201 0.24 -6.80 -8.91
C GLU A 201 -0.80 -7.83 -8.47
N ILE A 202 -1.84 -7.37 -7.76
CA ILE A 202 -2.93 -8.24 -7.32
C ILE A 202 -4.19 -7.84 -8.08
N ASN A 203 -4.69 -8.80 -8.85
CA ASN A 203 -5.88 -8.68 -9.67
C ASN A 203 -7.00 -9.53 -9.07
N LEU A 204 -8.14 -8.91 -8.77
CA LEU A 204 -9.32 -9.60 -8.26
C LEU A 204 -10.48 -9.40 -9.24
N GLY A 205 -10.36 -9.99 -10.43
CA GLY A 205 -11.40 -9.95 -11.48
C GLY A 205 -10.86 -9.60 -12.87
N ALA A 206 -11.79 -9.46 -13.83
CA ALA A 206 -11.49 -9.34 -15.26
C ALA A 206 -10.94 -7.97 -15.71
N GLU A 207 -11.03 -6.91 -14.90
CA GLU A 207 -10.47 -5.61 -15.28
C GLU A 207 -9.84 -4.85 -14.09
N LYS A 208 -8.50 -4.74 -14.16
CA LYS A 208 -7.57 -3.83 -13.46
C LYS A 208 -7.02 -4.26 -12.08
N SER A 209 -5.72 -3.97 -11.91
CA SER A 209 -4.96 -3.96 -10.66
C SER A 209 -5.76 -3.45 -9.46
N LEU A 210 -5.97 -4.26 -8.44
CA LEU A 210 -6.48 -3.75 -7.17
C LEU A 210 -5.33 -3.14 -6.34
N VAL A 211 -4.22 -3.87 -6.26
CA VAL A 211 -3.03 -3.49 -5.52
C VAL A 211 -1.84 -3.59 -6.44
N GLY A 212 -0.95 -2.61 -6.37
CA GLY A 212 0.35 -2.66 -7.03
C GLY A 212 1.45 -2.21 -6.09
N GLY A 213 2.61 -2.82 -6.22
CA GLY A 213 3.73 -2.54 -5.33
C GLY A 213 5.02 -3.19 -5.79
N GLY A 214 6.05 -3.02 -4.97
CA GLY A 214 7.37 -3.56 -5.23
C GLY A 214 8.46 -2.90 -4.41
N ARG A 215 9.67 -3.42 -4.58
CA ARG A 215 10.90 -2.98 -3.90
C ARG A 215 11.62 -1.89 -4.70
N TYR A 216 12.09 -0.85 -4.03
CA TYR A 216 12.64 0.36 -4.63
C TYR A 216 13.84 0.92 -3.83
N ASP A 217 14.82 0.07 -3.56
CA ASP A 217 15.92 0.34 -2.62
C ASP A 217 16.78 1.56 -2.96
N ARG A 218 16.84 1.95 -4.24
CA ARG A 218 17.67 3.07 -4.70
C ARG A 218 17.00 4.43 -4.62
N LEU A 219 15.67 4.47 -4.42
CA LEU A 219 14.92 5.73 -4.49
C LEU A 219 15.40 6.77 -3.47
N ALA A 220 15.57 6.36 -2.20
CA ALA A 220 16.04 7.28 -1.16
C ALA A 220 17.48 7.77 -1.41
N GLN A 221 18.32 6.89 -1.97
CA GLN A 221 19.70 7.22 -2.32
C GLN A 221 19.75 8.26 -3.44
N GLU A 222 18.90 8.12 -4.45
CA GLU A 222 18.79 9.03 -5.58
C GLU A 222 18.23 10.40 -5.17
N LEU A 223 17.28 10.44 -4.22
CA LEU A 223 16.64 11.68 -3.77
C LEU A 223 17.41 12.44 -2.70
N SER A 224 18.09 11.73 -1.78
CA SER A 224 18.62 12.33 -0.54
C SER A 224 20.05 11.91 -0.21
N GLY A 225 20.63 11.00 -0.99
CA GLY A 225 21.95 10.44 -0.71
C GLY A 225 21.96 9.40 0.42
N VAL A 226 20.81 9.08 1.01
CA VAL A 226 20.70 8.11 2.12
C VAL A 226 20.29 6.74 1.58
N ASN A 227 21.08 5.71 1.92
CA ASN A 227 20.76 4.33 1.57
C ASN A 227 19.66 3.80 2.51
N LEU A 228 18.43 3.73 2.00
CA LEU A 228 17.27 3.18 2.71
C LEU A 228 16.56 2.17 1.79
N PRO A 229 16.90 0.86 1.88
CA PRO A 229 16.18 -0.17 1.16
C PRO A 229 14.72 -0.17 1.57
N ALA A 230 13.81 -0.31 0.62
CA ALA A 230 12.40 -0.11 0.87
C ALA A 230 11.52 -0.95 -0.06
N ILE A 231 10.40 -1.41 0.47
CA ILE A 231 9.33 -2.04 -0.28
C ILE A 231 7.99 -1.52 0.23
N GLY A 232 7.04 -1.42 -0.69
CA GLY A 232 5.67 -1.12 -0.30
C GLY A 232 4.68 -1.45 -1.39
N PHE A 233 3.45 -1.07 -1.10
CA PHE A 233 2.34 -1.18 -2.03
C PHE A 233 1.41 -0.01 -1.86
N ALA A 234 0.56 0.15 -2.87
CA ALA A 234 -0.57 1.01 -2.76
C ALA A 234 -1.84 0.38 -3.32
N VAL A 235 -2.96 0.77 -2.72
CA VAL A 235 -4.30 0.31 -3.07
C VAL A 235 -5.24 1.51 -3.17
N GLY A 236 -5.98 1.58 -4.27
CA GLY A 236 -7.06 2.55 -4.41
C GLY A 236 -8.21 2.18 -3.47
N ILE A 237 -8.53 3.05 -2.51
CA ILE A 237 -9.61 2.85 -1.54
C ILE A 237 -10.94 2.59 -2.25
N ASP A 238 -11.21 3.30 -3.34
CA ASP A 238 -12.39 3.10 -4.17
C ASP A 238 -12.53 1.65 -4.67
N ARG A 239 -11.43 1.05 -5.12
CA ARG A 239 -11.40 -0.32 -5.63
C ARG A 239 -11.51 -1.31 -4.48
N LEU A 240 -10.88 -1.02 -3.35
CA LEU A 240 -10.98 -1.83 -2.14
C LEU A 240 -12.41 -1.84 -1.58
N VAL A 241 -13.11 -0.70 -1.61
CA VAL A 241 -14.53 -0.61 -1.24
C VAL A 241 -15.39 -1.49 -2.14
N ASN A 242 -15.21 -1.38 -3.47
CA ASN A 242 -15.97 -2.21 -4.40
C ASN A 242 -15.70 -3.71 -4.17
N TYR A 243 -14.43 -4.10 -3.98
CA TYR A 243 -14.05 -5.48 -3.68
C TYR A 243 -14.78 -6.03 -2.44
N TYR A 244 -14.80 -5.25 -1.36
CA TYR A 244 -15.48 -5.61 -0.13
C TYR A 244 -17.01 -5.66 -0.26
N GLU A 245 -17.60 -4.77 -1.06
CA GLU A 245 -19.03 -4.76 -1.36
C GLU A 245 -19.43 -6.00 -2.17
N GLU A 246 -18.69 -6.32 -3.24
CA GLU A 246 -18.91 -7.49 -4.11
C GLU A 246 -18.79 -8.82 -3.36
N LYS A 247 -17.84 -8.89 -2.41
CA LYS A 247 -17.66 -10.08 -1.55
C LYS A 247 -18.60 -10.10 -0.34
N HIS A 248 -19.51 -9.14 -0.21
CA HIS A 248 -20.42 -8.99 0.94
C HIS A 248 -19.70 -8.96 2.30
N LEU A 249 -18.50 -8.38 2.33
CA LEU A 249 -17.63 -8.34 3.49
C LEU A 249 -17.93 -7.15 4.42
N LEU A 250 -18.74 -6.17 4.00
CA LEU A 250 -19.13 -5.03 4.84
C LEU A 250 -20.55 -5.15 5.36
N LYS A 251 -20.70 -5.00 6.68
CA LYS A 251 -22.00 -4.76 7.32
C LYS A 251 -22.11 -3.29 7.67
N ILE A 252 -23.02 -2.56 7.04
CA ILE A 252 -23.30 -1.14 7.34
C ILE A 252 -24.61 -1.09 8.12
N ASN A 253 -24.55 -0.71 9.40
CA ASN A 253 -25.77 -0.45 10.17
C ASN A 253 -26.30 0.92 9.76
N LYS A 254 -27.57 0.99 9.37
CA LYS A 254 -28.21 2.19 8.81
C LYS A 254 -29.20 2.83 9.78
N GLY A 255 -29.48 2.19 10.92
CA GLY A 255 -30.44 2.67 11.90
C GLY A 255 -29.85 3.76 12.80
N ILE A 256 -30.70 4.73 13.14
CA ILE A 256 -30.49 5.60 14.30
C ILE A 256 -31.23 4.93 15.46
N ASP A 257 -30.56 4.76 16.60
CA ASP A 257 -31.17 4.06 17.75
C ASP A 257 -32.30 4.88 18.39
N ILE A 258 -32.16 6.21 18.41
CA ILE A 258 -33.13 7.13 19.02
C ILE A 258 -33.27 8.40 18.15
N PHE A 259 -34.51 8.76 17.81
CA PHE A 259 -34.84 10.02 17.14
C PHE A 259 -35.80 10.82 18.02
N PHE A 260 -35.37 12.00 18.47
CA PHE A 260 -36.21 12.88 19.29
C PHE A 260 -37.14 13.72 18.41
N LEU A 261 -38.44 13.60 18.63
CA LEU A 261 -39.47 14.46 18.04
C LEU A 261 -39.95 15.46 19.10
N ASN A 262 -39.89 16.75 18.80
CA ASN A 262 -40.51 17.80 19.62
C ASN A 262 -41.82 18.22 18.98
N PHE A 263 -42.90 18.23 19.77
CA PHE A 263 -44.26 18.54 19.33
C PHE A 263 -44.77 19.91 19.80
N ASN A 264 -43.90 20.78 20.32
CA ASN A 264 -44.33 22.12 20.72
C ASN A 264 -44.85 22.91 19.51
N SER A 265 -46.11 23.33 19.59
CA SER A 265 -46.86 24.08 18.58
C SER A 265 -46.63 25.60 18.62
N ASP A 266 -45.69 26.08 19.43
CA ASP A 266 -45.46 27.51 19.62
C ASP A 266 -44.35 28.00 18.69
N PHE A 267 -44.73 28.30 17.44
CA PHE A 267 -44.02 29.16 16.48
C PHE A 267 -44.94 30.30 16.04
#